data_AF-A0A9R0TWK1-F1
#
_entry.id   AF-A0A9R0TWK1-F1
#
_cell.length_a   1.000
_cell.length_b   1.000
_cell.length_c   1.000
_cell.angle_alpha   90.00
_cell.angle_beta   90.00
_cell.angle_gamma   90.00
#
_symmetry.space_group_name_H-M   'P 1'
#
loop_
_entity.id
_entity.type
_entity.pdbx_description
1 polymer ?
#
loop_
_entity_poly.entity_id
_entity_poly.type
_entity_poly.pdbx_seq_one_letter_code
_entity_poly.pdbx_strand_id
1 'polypeptide(L)'
;MATSGRLVSWSGRLDCKFILRSTCKISKAGIGGPLFNMRGEIIGMNFYSEKIGTPFLLWNEIGNILAYFKEKSDAGEVAKDSGSSFWKMDGDDRVRLNR
;
A
#
# COMPACT_ATOMS: atom_id res chain seq x y z
N MET A 1 -1.10 4.06 20.15
CA MET A 1 -2.29 3.24 20.51
C MET A 1 -2.78 2.53 19.28
N ALA A 2 -3.08 1.24 19.37
CA ALA A 2 -3.79 0.52 18.33
C ALA A 2 -5.26 0.95 18.29
N THR A 3 -5.87 0.91 17.11
CA THR A 3 -7.28 1.23 16.89
C THR A 3 -7.93 0.04 16.18
N SER A 4 -9.22 -0.19 16.44
CA SER A 4 -10.01 -1.19 15.75
C SER A 4 -11.01 -0.53 14.82
N GLY A 5 -11.40 -1.28 13.79
CA GLY A 5 -12.32 -0.81 12.77
C GLY A 5 -12.86 -1.98 11.96
N ARG A 6 -13.61 -1.65 10.91
CA ARG A 6 -14.15 -2.61 9.95
C ARG A 6 -13.52 -2.37 8.59
N LEU A 7 -13.36 -3.44 7.82
CA LEU A 7 -13.09 -3.33 6.40
C LEU A 7 -14.33 -2.73 5.73
N VAL A 8 -14.14 -1.74 4.87
CA VAL A 8 -15.23 -1.06 4.17
C VAL A 8 -14.93 -0.98 2.69
N SER A 9 -15.97 -1.17 1.88
CA SER A 9 -15.87 -0.90 0.45
C SER A 9 -15.67 0.61 0.22
N TRP A 10 -15.01 0.94 -0.89
CA TRP A 10 -14.80 2.30 -1.32
C TRP A 10 -15.22 2.42 -2.78
N SER A 11 -16.17 3.32 -3.06
CA SER A 11 -16.69 3.56 -4.41
C SER A 11 -15.89 4.60 -5.20
N GLY A 12 -14.97 5.33 -4.55
CA GLY A 12 -14.09 6.26 -5.24
C GLY A 12 -12.91 5.55 -5.91
N ARG A 13 -12.22 6.25 -6.81
CA ARG A 13 -10.95 5.76 -7.36
C ARG A 13 -9.87 5.87 -6.30
N LEU A 14 -9.54 4.77 -5.65
CA LEU A 14 -8.18 4.59 -5.13
C LEU A 14 -7.27 4.34 -6.32
N ASP A 15 -6.04 4.85 -6.23
CA ASP A 15 -5.16 4.80 -7.40
C ASP A 15 -4.58 3.42 -7.70
N CYS A 16 -4.76 2.48 -6.79
CA CYS A 16 -4.25 1.14 -6.88
C CYS A 16 -5.37 0.17 -6.51
N LYS A 17 -5.66 -0.82 -7.37
CA LYS A 17 -6.69 -1.86 -7.14
C LYS A 17 -6.41 -2.70 -5.89
N PHE A 18 -5.17 -2.68 -5.42
CA PHE A 18 -4.69 -3.45 -4.29
C PHE A 18 -4.71 -2.69 -2.96
N ILE A 19 -5.14 -1.41 -2.97
CA ILE A 19 -5.38 -0.64 -1.77
C ILE A 19 -6.83 -0.84 -1.34
N LEU A 20 -7.01 -1.36 -0.12
CA LEU A 20 -8.30 -1.47 0.54
C LEU A 20 -8.43 -0.40 1.62
N ARG A 21 -9.62 -0.27 2.19
CA ARG A 21 -9.93 0.74 3.20
C ARG A 21 -10.48 0.11 4.48
N SER A 22 -9.99 0.57 5.62
CA SER A 22 -10.59 0.32 6.91
C SER A 22 -11.16 1.59 7.54
N THR A 23 -12.10 1.42 8.48
CA THR A 23 -12.60 2.52 9.32
C THR A 23 -11.68 2.83 10.51
N CYS A 24 -10.52 2.17 10.62
CA CYS A 24 -9.53 2.45 11.66
C CYS A 24 -9.13 3.93 11.58
N LYS A 25 -8.97 4.58 12.75
CA LYS A 25 -8.49 5.97 12.83
C LYS A 25 -7.05 5.98 13.31
N ILE A 26 -6.12 6.17 12.39
CA ILE A 26 -4.70 6.29 12.71
C ILE A 26 -4.28 7.77 12.68
N SER A 27 -3.22 8.11 13.43
CA SER A 27 -2.50 9.35 13.19
C SER A 27 -1.48 9.17 12.06
N LYS A 28 -0.85 10.26 11.61
CA LYS A 28 0.26 10.20 10.64
C LYS A 28 1.42 9.29 11.11
N ALA A 29 1.60 9.13 12.41
CA ALA A 29 2.61 8.21 12.97
C ALA A 29 2.28 6.73 12.72
N GLY A 30 1.05 6.38 12.33
CA GLY A 30 0.65 5.02 12.00
C GLY A 30 0.94 4.61 10.55
N ILE A 31 1.44 5.53 9.71
CA ILE A 31 1.83 5.22 8.32
C ILE A 31 2.96 4.19 8.33
N GLY A 32 2.89 3.20 7.44
CA GLY A 32 3.88 2.12 7.36
C GLY A 32 3.74 1.08 8.48
N GLY A 33 2.89 1.34 9.48
CA GLY A 33 2.59 0.36 10.53
C GLY A 33 1.73 -0.80 10.01
N PRO A 34 1.83 -1.99 10.62
CA PRO A 34 1.03 -3.14 10.24
C PRO A 34 -0.46 -2.93 10.56
N LEU A 35 -1.31 -3.52 9.74
CA LEU A 35 -2.73 -3.71 10.00
C LEU A 35 -2.98 -5.18 10.30
N PHE A 36 -3.66 -5.46 11.42
CA PHE A 36 -4.01 -6.81 11.86
C PHE A 36 -5.50 -7.06 11.75
N ASN A 37 -5.88 -8.31 11.49
CA ASN A 37 -7.24 -8.77 11.72
C ASN A 37 -7.45 -9.15 13.21
N MET A 38 -8.68 -9.51 13.58
CA MET A 38 -9.03 -9.90 14.95
C MET A 38 -8.37 -11.20 15.43
N ARG A 39 -7.76 -11.98 14.53
CA ARG A 39 -6.97 -13.18 14.85
C ARG A 39 -5.49 -12.89 15.07
N GLY A 40 -5.07 -11.62 14.95
CA GLY A 40 -3.67 -11.21 15.08
C GLY A 40 -2.83 -11.47 13.82
N GLU A 41 -3.46 -11.76 12.68
CA GLU A 41 -2.76 -11.96 11.41
C GLU A 41 -2.57 -10.60 10.72
N ILE A 42 -1.37 -10.37 10.17
CA ILE A 42 -1.08 -9.17 9.37
C ILE A 42 -1.85 -9.29 8.05
N ILE A 43 -2.67 -8.29 7.75
CA ILE A 43 -3.43 -8.22 6.50
C ILE A 43 -2.89 -7.14 5.56
N GLY A 44 -2.05 -6.24 6.06
CA GLY A 44 -1.48 -5.18 5.25
C GLY A 44 -0.69 -4.13 6.03
N MET A 45 -0.41 -3.02 5.34
CA MET A 45 0.35 -1.88 5.87
C MET A 45 -0.41 -0.58 5.63
N ASN A 46 -0.48 0.26 6.66
CA ASN A 46 -1.36 1.43 6.68
C ASN A 46 -0.81 2.64 5.90
N PHE A 47 -1.72 3.36 5.26
CA PHE A 47 -1.56 4.74 4.80
C PHE A 47 -2.47 5.66 5.61
N TYR A 48 -2.14 6.95 5.64
CA TYR A 48 -2.96 7.95 6.30
C TYR A 48 -3.87 8.67 5.31
N SER A 49 -5.15 8.80 5.65
CA SER A 49 -6.06 9.72 4.97
C SER A 49 -7.09 10.31 5.93
N GLU A 50 -7.29 11.62 5.86
CA GLU A 50 -8.34 12.30 6.61
C GLU A 50 -9.72 12.13 5.96
N LYS A 51 -9.75 11.92 4.64
CA LYS A 51 -10.98 11.95 3.84
C LYS A 51 -11.65 10.58 3.77
N ILE A 52 -10.83 9.52 3.68
CA ILE A 52 -11.31 8.20 3.29
C ILE A 52 -10.92 7.13 4.32
N GLY A 53 -10.85 7.46 5.61
CA GLY A 53 -10.43 6.51 6.65
C GLY A 53 -8.97 6.09 6.47
N THR A 54 -8.63 4.85 6.84
CA THR A 54 -7.25 4.33 6.71
C THR A 54 -7.17 3.39 5.51
N PRO A 55 -6.62 3.85 4.36
CA PRO A 55 -6.25 2.95 3.29
C PRO A 55 -5.09 2.06 3.73
N PHE A 56 -4.98 0.87 3.18
CA PHE A 56 -3.86 -0.02 3.45
C PHE A 56 -3.55 -0.87 2.21
N LEU A 57 -2.28 -1.21 2.04
CA LEU A 57 -1.84 -2.14 1.01
C LEU A 57 -1.91 -3.57 1.54
N LEU A 58 -2.44 -4.49 0.74
CA LEU A 58 -2.53 -5.91 1.10
C LEU A 58 -1.15 -6.54 1.31
N TRP A 59 -1.06 -7.46 2.28
CA TRP A 59 0.19 -8.15 2.64
C TRP A 59 0.84 -8.87 1.46
N ASN A 60 0.07 -9.59 0.64
CA ASN A 60 0.59 -10.31 -0.52
C ASN A 60 1.28 -9.37 -1.52
N GLU A 61 0.70 -8.19 -1.73
CA GLU A 61 1.29 -7.19 -2.62
C GLU A 61 2.55 -6.55 -2.06
N ILE A 62 2.64 -6.36 -0.74
CA ILE A 62 3.88 -5.96 -0.10
C ILE A 62 4.98 -6.99 -0.37
N GLY A 63 4.65 -8.28 -0.28
CA GLY A 63 5.57 -9.37 -0.65
C GLY A 63 6.08 -9.26 -2.08
N ASN A 64 5.16 -9.06 -3.05
CA ASN A 64 5.50 -8.90 -4.47
C ASN A 64 6.43 -7.69 -4.71
N ILE A 65 6.13 -6.54 -4.08
CA ILE A 65 6.96 -5.34 -4.13
C ILE A 65 8.39 -5.65 -3.64
N LEU A 66 8.49 -6.23 -2.45
CA LEU A 66 9.78 -6.47 -1.81
C LEU A 66 10.62 -7.49 -2.60
N ALA A 67 9.98 -8.53 -3.15
CA ALA A 67 10.64 -9.49 -4.02
C ALA A 67 11.23 -8.83 -5.27
N TYR A 68 10.47 -7.94 -5.93
CA TYR A 68 10.96 -7.19 -7.08
C TYR A 68 12.19 -6.34 -6.74
N PHE A 69 12.12 -5.58 -5.64
CA PHE A 69 13.25 -4.72 -5.25
C PHE A 69 14.48 -5.53 -4.83
N LYS A 70 14.29 -6.72 -4.27
CA LYS A 70 15.39 -7.64 -3.96
C LYS A 70 16.13 -8.06 -5.23
N GLU A 71 15.40 -8.54 -6.24
CA GLU A 71 15.98 -8.95 -7.53
C GLU A 71 16.70 -7.81 -8.24
N LYS A 72 16.12 -6.61 -8.23
CA LYS A 72 16.72 -5.39 -8.81
C LYS A 72 17.97 -4.91 -8.07
N SER A 73 18.02 -5.05 -6.75
CA SER A 73 19.18 -4.67 -5.95
C SER A 73 20.40 -5.55 -6.25
N ASP A 74 20.19 -6.83 -6.52
CA ASP A 74 21.26 -7.76 -6.88
C ASP A 74 21.77 -7.54 -8.32
N ALA A 75 20.94 -6.92 -9.18
CA ALA A 75 21.28 -6.59 -10.57
C ALA A 75 22.15 -5.34 -10.74
N GLY A 76 22.48 -4.60 -9.66
CA GLY A 76 23.37 -3.44 -9.71
C GLY A 76 22.85 -2.22 -10.51
N GLU A 77 21.56 -2.19 -10.85
CA GLU A 77 20.98 -1.08 -11.62
C GLU A 77 20.69 0.13 -10.73
N VAL A 78 21.42 1.23 -10.96
CA VAL A 78 21.15 2.54 -10.35
C VAL A 78 19.93 3.15 -11.04
N ALA A 79 18.91 3.50 -10.25
CA ALA A 79 17.69 4.15 -10.75
C ALA A 79 18.04 5.42 -11.54
N LYS A 80 17.70 5.45 -12.84
CA LYS A 80 17.77 6.67 -13.65
C LYS A 80 16.52 7.50 -13.38
N ASP A 81 16.70 8.79 -13.12
CA ASP A 81 15.63 9.79 -12.98
C ASP A 81 14.92 10.00 -14.33
N SER A 82 14.15 9.03 -14.81
CA SER A 82 13.47 9.10 -16.11
C SER A 82 12.00 9.54 -16.00
N GLY A 83 11.50 9.89 -14.82
CA GLY A 83 10.09 10.26 -14.63
C GLY A 83 9.06 9.15 -14.93
N SER A 84 9.53 7.95 -15.31
CA SER A 84 8.75 6.74 -15.47
C SER A 84 8.72 5.94 -14.18
N SER A 85 7.59 5.28 -13.87
CA SER A 85 7.49 4.40 -12.71
C SER A 85 8.58 3.32 -12.79
N PHE A 86 9.54 3.35 -11.86
CA PHE A 86 10.63 2.36 -11.75
C PHE A 86 10.11 0.93 -11.63
N TRP A 87 8.91 0.76 -11.06
CA TRP A 87 8.20 -0.50 -10.93
C TRP A 87 6.69 -0.30 -11.09
N LYS A 88 5.99 -1.34 -11.57
CA LYS A 88 4.54 -1.43 -11.67
C LYS A 88 4.05 -2.78 -11.16
N MET A 89 2.91 -2.78 -10.49
CA MET A 89 2.20 -4.02 -10.18
C MET A 89 1.61 -4.63 -11.44
N ASP A 90 1.68 -5.95 -11.56
CA ASP A 90 0.99 -6.67 -12.61
C ASP A 90 -0.53 -6.41 -12.51
N GLY A 91 -1.14 -6.03 -13.64
CA GLY A 91 -2.56 -5.62 -13.69
C GLY A 91 -2.84 -4.16 -13.27
N ASP A 92 -1.81 -3.37 -12.99
CA ASP A 92 -1.91 -1.91 -12.88
C ASP A 92 -1.67 -1.21 -14.22
N ASP A 93 -2.78 -0.98 -14.94
CA ASP A 93 -2.77 -0.35 -16.27
C ASP A 93 -2.45 1.15 -16.22
N ARG A 94 -2.25 1.73 -15.04
CA ARG A 94 -2.11 3.19 -14.87
C ARG A 94 -0.71 3.65 -15.20
N VAL A 95 -0.59 4.68 -16.04
CA VAL A 95 0.70 5.21 -16.50
C VAL A 95 1.10 6.48 -15.72
N ARG A 96 0.18 7.09 -14.97
CA ARG A 96 0.42 8.33 -14.23
C ARG A 96 0.64 8.04 -12.76
N LEU A 97 1.75 8.54 -12.21
CA LEU A 97 1.99 8.60 -10.78
C LEU A 97 1.00 9.57 -10.13
N ASN A 98 0.59 9.28 -8.90
CA ASN A 98 -0.25 10.17 -8.11
C ASN A 98 0.54 11.46 -7.85
N ARG A 99 -0.01 12.59 -8.27
CA ARG A 99 0.59 13.92 -8.11
C ARG A 99 -0.06 14.67 -6.97
#